data_AF-A0A9P9CU76-F1
#
_entry.id   AF-A0A9P9CU76-F1
#
_cell.length_a   1.000
_cell.length_b   1.000
_cell.length_c   1.000
_cell.angle_alpha   90.00
_cell.angle_beta   90.00
_cell.angle_gamma   90.00
#
_symmetry.space_group_name_H-M   'P 1'
#
loop_
_entity.id
_entity.type
_entity.pdbx_description
1 polymer ?
#
loop_
_entity_poly.entity_id
_entity_poly.type
_entity_poly.pdbx_seq_one_letter_code
_entity_poly.pdbx_strand_id
1 'polypeptide(L)'
;MDTFMEQKTDTEDPFDDAVKPPAGDGSAKEPSFMCMFNYAFPTLGQMGYTFHKIMAMQNRTHLFSVYYNTLGKARIIRWDRAVILVSESFQMNVPDSPLAEFFYRYSRVSREVAGHDTTIHAARPDEIAQAEAHFQDFEKERTIYQCPAQLEPIKDKKFSVDDYLAIEVPQNGEKPRTVIAKKLKLEIEDPLSRATRGYRVYDPADGRMGYLKDSWPVKSLAGHECEVLKDLRKHNVPHVPTLICGGPIERQSSICPSEVSEEWNKGCRKFDPRTHQRFLVREIGFHLAEPLEPTPQSQSRDLIARLKEALIAHRDAWKMDILHRDISDGNVLHYRHCDKPGDTATVTALLLDWDLAKRKGQEQKRRERTGTWFFHSINLLSTSMNPQCELDDLESFVWLVVYLFLRFLRRTTHGKNSGAYTKWLIDSIFDEATFNPVLRRWVGGGEKYRLVTNGHGIKILGKSTIEFSNNSAAGSCFTRLLAEINELKNARDEDDEVDTSTYILGNHDRFIAFLDQVIASSDWPTNDVLVDQCPDGRALPHSSVNQSQSHKQQVHKSRELKLAQVSQSMRASSGRGQIRSGEDADLDSDPRPPQRSRSS
;
A
#
# COMPACT_ATOMS: atom_id res chain seq x y z
N MET A 1 11.05 21.80 -13.01
CA MET A 1 9.78 22.53 -12.79
C MET A 1 9.61 22.67 -11.29
N ASP A 2 9.63 23.90 -10.77
CA ASP A 2 9.62 24.15 -9.32
C ASP A 2 8.22 24.32 -8.73
N THR A 3 7.25 24.71 -9.56
CA THR A 3 5.84 24.91 -9.24
C THR A 3 5.01 24.70 -10.51
N PHE A 4 3.68 24.60 -10.39
CA PHE A 4 2.77 24.54 -11.54
C PHE A 4 1.58 25.47 -11.33
N MET A 5 1.00 25.92 -12.45
CA MET A 5 -0.21 26.73 -12.46
C MET A 5 -1.29 25.99 -13.24
N GLU A 6 -2.52 26.00 -12.74
CA GLU A 6 -3.65 25.33 -13.39
C GLU A 6 -4.79 26.32 -13.62
N GLN A 7 -5.15 26.50 -14.89
CA GLN A 7 -6.26 27.33 -15.32
C GLN A 7 -7.52 26.48 -15.49
N LYS A 8 -8.63 26.91 -14.90
CA LYS A 8 -9.93 26.26 -15.03
C LYS A 8 -11.05 27.27 -15.26
N THR A 9 -12.26 26.80 -15.53
CA THR A 9 -13.46 27.64 -15.45
C THR A 9 -13.86 27.85 -13.99
N ASP A 10 -14.68 28.84 -13.72
CA ASP A 10 -15.17 29.14 -12.36
C ASP A 10 -16.00 28.01 -11.75
N THR A 11 -16.73 27.27 -12.59
CA THR A 11 -17.51 26.09 -12.18
C THR A 11 -16.67 24.88 -11.76
N GLU A 12 -15.37 24.96 -11.96
CA GLU A 12 -14.41 23.88 -11.70
C GLU A 12 -13.54 24.12 -10.45
N ASP A 13 -13.79 25.19 -9.67
CA ASP A 13 -13.09 25.42 -8.39
C ASP A 13 -13.47 24.31 -7.39
N PRO A 14 -12.51 23.48 -6.96
CA PRO A 14 -12.83 22.36 -6.08
C PRO A 14 -13.00 22.76 -4.61
N PHE A 15 -12.87 24.05 -4.27
CA PHE A 15 -12.91 24.54 -2.90
C PHE A 15 -14.03 25.56 -2.68
N ASP A 16 -14.68 25.48 -1.52
CA ASP A 16 -15.78 26.38 -1.14
C ASP A 16 -15.41 27.22 0.11
N ASP A 17 -15.21 28.52 -0.11
CA ASP A 17 -14.85 29.46 0.95
C ASP A 17 -16.06 29.86 1.83
N ALA A 18 -17.29 29.57 1.40
CA ALA A 18 -18.50 29.91 2.15
C ALA A 18 -18.76 28.96 3.34
N VAL A 19 -17.96 27.90 3.45
CA VAL A 19 -18.03 26.91 4.52
C VAL A 19 -17.67 27.54 5.87
N LYS A 20 -18.54 27.38 6.86
CA LYS A 20 -18.29 27.85 8.24
C LYS A 20 -17.24 26.95 8.93
N PRO A 21 -16.38 27.52 9.80
CA PRO A 21 -15.45 26.73 10.60
C PRO A 21 -16.18 25.65 11.41
N PRO A 22 -15.55 24.48 11.65
CA PRO A 22 -16.14 23.43 12.46
C PRO A 22 -16.43 23.92 13.89
N ALA A 23 -17.63 23.60 14.42
CA ALA A 23 -17.96 23.83 15.82
C ALA A 23 -17.07 22.96 16.72
N GLY A 24 -16.51 23.53 17.78
CA GLY A 24 -15.53 22.89 18.65
C GLY A 24 -16.02 21.68 19.48
N ASP A 25 -17.25 21.19 19.26
CA ASP A 25 -17.89 20.18 20.12
C ASP A 25 -17.64 18.71 19.70
N GLY A 26 -16.90 18.48 18.62
CA GLY A 26 -16.50 17.14 18.19
C GLY A 26 -17.63 16.22 17.72
N SER A 27 -18.85 16.73 17.52
CA SER A 27 -20.03 15.94 17.17
C SER A 27 -20.60 16.23 15.76
N ALA A 28 -20.20 17.33 15.12
CA ALA A 28 -20.67 17.68 13.78
C ALA A 28 -19.87 16.94 12.67
N LYS A 29 -20.56 16.50 11.61
CA LYS A 29 -19.93 16.10 10.34
C LYS A 29 -18.94 17.20 9.93
N GLU A 30 -17.68 16.84 9.72
CA GLU A 30 -16.65 17.80 9.32
C GLU A 30 -17.14 18.60 8.10
N PRO A 31 -17.20 19.93 8.19
CA PRO A 31 -17.63 20.76 7.07
C PRO A 31 -16.71 20.48 5.87
N SER A 32 -17.29 20.10 4.72
CA SER A 32 -16.49 19.84 3.53
C SER A 32 -16.12 21.17 2.88
N PHE A 33 -14.94 21.69 3.23
CA PHE A 33 -14.23 22.73 2.45
C PHE A 33 -14.09 22.36 0.96
N MET A 34 -14.24 21.08 0.63
CA MET A 34 -14.40 20.60 -0.74
C MET A 34 -15.78 20.90 -1.31
N CYS A 35 -15.79 21.48 -2.51
CA CYS A 35 -16.99 21.67 -3.30
C CYS A 35 -17.55 20.31 -3.77
N MET A 36 -18.82 20.02 -3.46
CA MET A 36 -19.45 18.73 -3.77
C MET A 36 -20.07 18.65 -5.18
N PHE A 37 -19.83 19.65 -6.05
CA PHE A 37 -20.31 19.62 -7.44
C PHE A 37 -19.52 18.63 -8.31
N ASN A 38 -20.18 18.04 -9.32
CA ASN A 38 -19.61 16.99 -10.16
C ASN A 38 -18.34 17.41 -10.92
N TYR A 39 -18.12 18.71 -11.18
CA TYR A 39 -16.97 19.24 -11.92
C TYR A 39 -15.73 19.52 -11.05
N ALA A 40 -15.87 19.57 -9.72
CA ALA A 40 -14.78 19.81 -8.78
C ALA A 40 -13.84 18.60 -8.61
N PHE A 41 -14.40 17.39 -8.58
CA PHE A 41 -13.62 16.16 -8.35
C PHE A 41 -12.59 15.87 -9.46
N PRO A 42 -12.92 16.00 -10.76
CA PRO A 42 -11.93 15.86 -11.83
C PRO A 42 -10.75 16.84 -11.71
N THR A 43 -11.03 18.11 -11.39
CA THR A 43 -9.99 19.14 -11.20
C THR A 43 -9.05 18.79 -10.07
N LEU A 44 -9.59 18.43 -8.90
CA LEU A 44 -8.76 18.02 -7.77
C LEU A 44 -7.94 16.76 -8.09
N GLY A 45 -8.52 15.81 -8.84
CA GLY A 45 -7.82 14.61 -9.31
C GLY A 45 -6.65 14.94 -10.25
N GLN A 46 -6.84 15.87 -11.19
CA GLN A 46 -5.80 16.31 -12.12
C GLN A 46 -4.66 17.06 -11.40
N MET A 47 -5.01 17.98 -10.51
CA MET A 47 -4.04 18.72 -9.69
C MET A 47 -3.24 17.77 -8.79
N GLY A 48 -3.94 16.85 -8.13
CA GLY A 48 -3.33 15.81 -7.30
C GLY A 48 -2.39 14.90 -8.10
N TYR A 49 -2.78 14.52 -9.33
CA TYR A 49 -1.92 13.75 -10.23
C TYR A 49 -0.66 14.52 -10.66
N THR A 50 -0.79 15.82 -10.96
CA THR A 50 0.35 16.68 -11.33
C THR A 50 1.33 16.83 -10.16
N PHE A 51 0.82 17.17 -8.97
CA PHE A 51 1.59 17.18 -7.73
C PHE A 51 2.31 15.84 -7.54
N HIS A 52 1.57 14.75 -7.63
CA HIS A 52 2.08 13.40 -7.44
C HIS A 52 3.24 13.10 -8.39
N LYS A 53 3.12 13.39 -9.68
CA LYS A 53 4.18 13.15 -10.66
C LYS A 53 5.43 14.01 -10.39
N ILE A 54 5.25 15.28 -10.02
CA ILE A 54 6.38 16.14 -9.63
C ILE A 54 7.10 15.56 -8.41
N MET A 55 6.33 15.22 -7.36
CA MET A 55 6.90 14.61 -6.16
C MET A 55 7.55 13.28 -6.48
N ALA A 56 7.04 12.44 -7.38
CA ALA A 56 7.65 11.16 -7.74
C ALA A 56 8.98 11.31 -8.50
N MET A 57 9.08 12.32 -9.37
CA MET A 57 10.26 12.54 -10.23
C MET A 57 11.34 13.43 -9.59
N GLN A 58 10.98 14.20 -8.57
CA GLN A 58 11.85 15.13 -7.88
C GLN A 58 11.90 14.79 -6.39
N ASN A 59 13.05 14.97 -5.75
CA ASN A 59 13.14 14.79 -4.29
C ASN A 59 12.60 16.05 -3.61
N ARG A 60 11.33 16.01 -3.21
CA ARG A 60 10.59 17.13 -2.63
C ARG A 60 9.96 16.76 -1.30
N THR A 61 9.99 17.69 -0.35
CA THR A 61 9.32 17.62 0.95
C THR A 61 7.86 18.08 0.82
N HIS A 62 7.64 19.17 0.07
CA HIS A 62 6.35 19.77 -0.24
C HIS A 62 6.42 20.50 -1.59
N LEU A 63 5.27 20.93 -2.10
CA LEU A 63 5.17 21.69 -3.35
C LEU A 63 4.15 22.83 -3.22
N PHE A 64 4.44 23.96 -3.85
CA PHE A 64 3.45 25.03 -4.02
C PHE A 64 2.91 25.02 -5.45
N SER A 65 1.62 25.31 -5.62
CA SER A 65 0.97 25.53 -6.91
C SER A 65 -0.01 26.70 -6.85
N VAL A 66 -0.37 27.22 -8.02
CA VAL A 66 -1.42 28.25 -8.14
C VAL A 66 -2.57 27.70 -8.97
N TYR A 67 -3.77 27.76 -8.40
CA TYR A 67 -5.01 27.55 -9.15
C TYR A 67 -5.56 28.91 -9.56
N TYR A 68 -6.09 29.02 -10.78
CA TYR A 68 -6.84 30.20 -11.18
C TYR A 68 -7.96 29.89 -12.16
N ASN A 69 -8.96 30.78 -12.19
CA ASN A 69 -10.10 30.62 -13.07
C ASN A 69 -10.31 31.79 -14.06
N THR A 70 -11.23 31.59 -15.00
CA THR A 70 -11.60 32.55 -16.04
C THR A 70 -12.19 33.87 -15.51
N LEU A 71 -12.63 33.93 -14.24
CA LEU A 71 -13.08 35.15 -13.57
C LEU A 71 -11.93 35.96 -12.93
N GLY A 72 -10.68 35.49 -13.08
CA GLY A 72 -9.52 36.12 -12.47
C GLY A 72 -9.43 35.90 -10.97
N LYS A 73 -10.09 34.86 -10.43
CA LYS A 73 -9.87 34.40 -9.06
C LYS A 73 -8.72 33.41 -9.03
N ALA A 74 -7.91 33.46 -7.97
CA ALA A 74 -6.77 32.58 -7.75
C ALA A 74 -6.73 32.04 -6.33
N ARG A 75 -6.03 30.91 -6.17
CA ARG A 75 -5.67 30.30 -4.89
C ARG A 75 -4.21 29.88 -4.90
N ILE A 76 -3.53 30.08 -3.78
CA ILE A 76 -2.21 29.49 -3.53
C ILE A 76 -2.42 28.20 -2.77
N ILE A 77 -1.79 27.13 -3.23
CA ILE A 77 -1.95 25.79 -2.67
C ILE A 77 -0.58 25.26 -2.26
N ARG A 78 -0.45 24.80 -1.02
CA ARG A 78 0.69 24.04 -0.54
C ARG A 78 0.28 22.59 -0.39
N TRP A 79 0.91 21.74 -1.19
CA TRP A 79 0.78 20.29 -1.13
C TRP A 79 1.85 19.75 -0.19
N ASP A 80 1.43 19.15 0.91
CA ASP A 80 2.29 18.50 1.89
C ASP A 80 2.02 16.98 1.90
N ARG A 81 2.82 16.21 2.65
CA ARG A 81 2.71 14.74 2.72
C ARG A 81 1.54 14.25 3.59
N ALA A 82 1.05 15.09 4.50
CA ALA A 82 -0.06 14.76 5.39
C ALA A 82 -1.34 15.54 5.09
N VAL A 83 -1.23 16.73 4.50
CA VAL A 83 -2.34 17.67 4.31
C VAL A 83 -2.10 18.56 3.08
N ILE A 84 -3.16 19.14 2.54
CA ILE A 84 -3.10 20.16 1.50
C ILE A 84 -3.63 21.46 2.12
N LEU A 85 -2.82 22.51 2.12
CA LEU A 85 -3.25 23.85 2.53
C LEU A 85 -3.66 24.64 1.30
N VAL A 86 -4.79 25.33 1.40
CA VAL A 86 -5.37 26.10 0.32
C VAL A 86 -5.73 27.47 0.87
N SER A 87 -5.29 28.54 0.20
CA SER A 87 -5.72 29.89 0.54
C SER A 87 -7.21 30.09 0.23
N GLU A 88 -7.84 31.05 0.91
CA GLU A 88 -9.09 31.62 0.40
C GLU A 88 -8.89 32.14 -1.03
N SER A 89 -9.96 32.17 -1.81
CA SER A 89 -9.93 32.74 -3.16
C SER A 89 -9.68 34.24 -3.09
N PHE A 90 -8.79 34.76 -3.93
CA PHE A 90 -8.51 36.19 -4.08
C PHE A 90 -8.49 36.62 -5.54
N GLN A 91 -8.66 37.92 -5.82
CA GLN A 91 -8.60 38.44 -7.19
C GLN A 91 -7.13 38.56 -7.64
N MET A 92 -6.79 38.03 -8.81
CA MET A 92 -5.43 38.10 -9.35
C MET A 92 -5.15 39.44 -10.07
N ASN A 93 -6.17 40.04 -10.66
CA ASN A 93 -6.06 41.23 -11.51
C ASN A 93 -6.29 42.54 -10.73
N VAL A 94 -5.68 42.68 -9.55
CA VAL A 94 -5.73 43.91 -8.73
C VAL A 94 -4.34 44.28 -8.24
N PRO A 95 -4.03 45.58 -8.02
CA PRO A 95 -2.71 46.03 -7.60
C PRO A 95 -2.20 45.35 -6.32
N ASP A 96 -3.08 45.11 -5.35
CA ASP A 96 -2.74 44.50 -4.05
C ASP A 96 -2.90 42.96 -4.05
N SER A 97 -2.87 42.33 -5.23
CA SER A 97 -3.05 40.88 -5.31
C SER A 97 -1.90 40.13 -4.62
N PRO A 98 -2.18 39.13 -3.76
CA PRO A 98 -1.15 38.28 -3.16
C PRO A 98 -0.29 37.50 -4.17
N LEU A 99 -0.75 37.36 -5.42
CA LEU A 99 -0.08 36.52 -6.43
C LEU A 99 1.32 37.01 -6.80
N ALA A 100 1.46 38.31 -7.03
CA ALA A 100 2.74 38.90 -7.40
C ALA A 100 3.74 38.78 -6.25
N GLU A 101 3.30 39.08 -5.02
CA GLU A 101 4.11 38.94 -3.80
C GLU A 101 4.52 37.49 -3.55
N PHE A 102 3.60 36.54 -3.78
CA PHE A 102 3.91 35.11 -3.68
C PHE A 102 5.04 34.71 -4.62
N PHE A 103 4.95 35.03 -5.92
CA PHE A 103 6.01 34.67 -6.87
C PHE A 103 7.32 35.42 -6.61
N TYR A 104 7.25 36.68 -6.19
CA TYR A 104 8.41 37.45 -5.79
C TYR A 104 9.16 36.77 -4.64
N ARG A 105 8.44 36.41 -3.56
CA ARG A 105 9.03 35.68 -2.42
C ARG A 105 9.48 34.29 -2.83
N TYR A 106 8.66 33.54 -3.54
CA TYR A 106 8.97 32.16 -3.96
C TYR A 106 10.23 32.07 -4.83
N SER A 107 10.49 33.07 -5.68
CA SER A 107 11.72 33.14 -6.49
C SER A 107 12.99 33.42 -5.68
N ARG A 108 12.86 33.82 -4.41
CA ARG A 108 13.97 34.27 -3.55
C ARG A 108 14.17 33.41 -2.31
N VAL A 109 13.25 32.50 -2.00
CA VAL A 109 13.42 31.58 -0.88
C VAL A 109 14.49 30.54 -1.17
N SER A 110 15.05 29.96 -0.12
CA SER A 110 15.99 28.84 -0.26
C SER A 110 15.31 27.62 -0.91
N ARG A 111 16.11 26.71 -1.46
CA ARG A 111 15.60 25.44 -2.02
C ARG A 111 14.81 24.63 -0.98
N GLU A 112 15.28 24.62 0.27
CA GLU A 112 14.59 23.99 1.41
C GLU A 112 13.18 24.56 1.61
N VAL A 113 13.05 25.89 1.68
CA VAL A 113 11.74 26.55 1.84
C VAL A 113 10.84 26.35 0.62
N ALA A 114 11.43 26.32 -0.59
CA ALA A 114 10.73 25.98 -1.82
C ALA A 114 10.24 24.51 -1.86
N GLY A 115 10.73 23.66 -0.95
CA GLY A 115 10.31 22.27 -0.76
C GLY A 115 11.20 21.23 -1.44
N HIS A 116 12.46 21.56 -1.74
CA HIS A 116 13.46 20.58 -2.18
C HIS A 116 14.10 19.89 -0.98
N ASP A 117 14.30 18.58 -1.10
CA ASP A 117 15.16 17.85 -0.17
C ASP A 117 16.63 18.22 -0.45
N THR A 118 17.22 19.00 0.44
CA THR A 118 18.60 19.49 0.33
C THR A 118 19.64 18.44 0.71
N THR A 119 19.22 17.29 1.23
CA THR A 119 20.11 16.15 1.56
C THR A 119 20.39 15.25 0.35
N ILE A 120 19.85 15.61 -0.83
CA ILE A 120 20.11 14.92 -2.10
C ILE A 120 20.68 15.91 -3.11
N HIS A 121 21.80 15.55 -3.71
CA HIS A 121 22.48 16.34 -4.73
C HIS A 121 22.93 15.46 -5.92
N ALA A 122 23.38 16.11 -6.99
CA ALA A 122 23.97 15.40 -8.12
C ALA A 122 25.30 14.76 -7.66
N ALA A 123 25.50 13.49 -8.00
CA ALA A 123 26.76 12.81 -7.71
C ALA A 123 27.91 13.39 -8.55
N ARG A 124 29.13 13.39 -7.99
CA ARG A 124 30.32 13.87 -8.71
C ARG A 124 30.81 12.84 -9.74
N PRO A 125 31.48 13.26 -10.82
CA PRO A 125 31.93 12.34 -11.87
C PRO A 125 32.82 11.18 -11.38
N ASP A 126 33.66 11.41 -10.38
CA ASP A 126 34.51 10.40 -9.75
C ASP A 126 33.71 9.38 -8.93
N GLU A 127 32.70 9.84 -8.17
CA GLU A 127 31.77 8.99 -7.44
C GLU A 127 30.94 8.11 -8.39
N ILE A 128 30.52 8.67 -9.52
CA ILE A 128 29.77 7.96 -10.56
C ILE A 128 30.63 6.87 -11.18
N ALA A 129 31.88 7.17 -11.52
CA ALA A 129 32.78 6.18 -12.13
C ALA A 129 33.02 4.97 -11.21
N GLN A 130 33.18 5.21 -9.90
CA GLN A 130 33.30 4.14 -8.91
C GLN A 130 31.99 3.36 -8.76
N ALA A 131 30.87 4.06 -8.58
CA ALA A 131 29.57 3.43 -8.40
C ALA A 131 29.17 2.57 -9.60
N GLU A 132 29.44 3.03 -10.83
CA GLU A 132 29.04 2.34 -12.05
C GLU A 132 29.75 0.98 -12.21
N ALA A 133 31.00 0.85 -11.80
CA ALA A 133 31.68 -0.45 -11.79
C ALA A 133 30.93 -1.46 -10.89
N HIS A 134 30.56 -1.03 -9.67
CA HIS A 134 29.81 -1.87 -8.73
C HIS A 134 28.37 -2.16 -9.19
N PHE A 135 27.69 -1.19 -9.82
CA PHE A 135 26.38 -1.43 -10.41
C PHE A 135 26.46 -2.47 -11.54
N GLN A 136 27.46 -2.37 -12.42
CA GLN A 136 27.66 -3.32 -13.52
C GLN A 136 27.98 -4.72 -13.02
N ASP A 137 28.84 -4.85 -12.03
CA ASP A 137 29.18 -6.16 -11.46
C ASP A 137 27.97 -6.79 -10.75
N PHE A 138 27.22 -5.98 -10.00
CA PHE A 138 25.96 -6.41 -9.40
C PHE A 138 24.91 -6.82 -10.46
N GLU A 139 24.84 -6.12 -11.60
CA GLU A 139 23.93 -6.47 -12.70
C GLU A 139 24.37 -7.75 -13.43
N LYS A 140 25.69 -7.97 -13.61
CA LYS A 140 26.23 -9.22 -14.20
C LYS A 140 25.93 -10.43 -13.33
N GLU A 141 26.13 -10.32 -12.01
CA GLU A 141 25.75 -11.39 -11.06
C GLU A 141 24.25 -11.72 -11.09
N ARG A 142 23.44 -10.84 -11.68
CA ARG A 142 21.99 -10.95 -11.87
C ARG A 142 21.55 -11.24 -13.31
N THR A 143 22.47 -11.58 -14.23
CA THR A 143 22.11 -11.92 -15.62
C THR A 143 21.35 -13.23 -15.80
N ILE A 144 21.11 -13.96 -14.70
CA ILE A 144 20.06 -14.96 -14.62
C ILE A 144 19.05 -14.43 -13.60
N TYR A 145 17.79 -14.26 -14.03
CA TYR A 145 16.58 -13.89 -13.25
C TYR A 145 16.12 -12.43 -13.23
N GLN A 146 14.82 -12.28 -13.50
CA GLN A 146 14.12 -11.05 -13.81
C GLN A 146 13.41 -10.52 -12.56
N CYS A 147 13.69 -9.27 -12.23
CA CYS A 147 13.10 -8.51 -11.11
C CYS A 147 11.57 -8.33 -11.31
N PRO A 148 10.74 -8.36 -10.24
CA PRO A 148 9.37 -7.90 -10.34
C PRO A 148 9.32 -6.41 -10.72
N ALA A 149 8.31 -6.07 -11.50
CA ALA A 149 8.18 -4.91 -12.39
C ALA A 149 8.20 -3.50 -11.74
N GLN A 150 8.46 -3.36 -10.44
CA GLN A 150 8.32 -2.07 -9.73
C GLN A 150 9.63 -1.31 -9.54
N LEU A 151 10.77 -1.95 -9.80
CA LEU A 151 12.12 -1.36 -9.66
C LEU A 151 12.98 -1.71 -10.87
N GLU A 152 12.40 -1.61 -12.08
CA GLU A 152 13.23 -1.66 -13.27
C GLU A 152 13.89 -0.29 -13.48
N PRO A 153 15.24 -0.22 -13.57
CA PRO A 153 15.85 0.90 -14.28
C PRO A 153 15.24 0.94 -15.68
N ILE A 154 15.03 2.15 -16.22
CA ILE A 154 14.41 2.33 -17.54
C ILE A 154 15.18 1.46 -18.55
N LYS A 155 14.56 0.36 -19.02
CA LYS A 155 15.08 -0.42 -20.14
C LYS A 155 15.35 0.56 -21.28
N ASP A 156 16.55 0.47 -21.85
CA ASP A 156 17.04 1.29 -22.96
C ASP A 156 17.40 2.77 -22.66
N LYS A 157 17.44 3.20 -21.38
CA LYS A 157 18.02 4.52 -21.08
C LYS A 157 19.54 4.43 -20.92
N LYS A 158 20.28 5.12 -21.80
CA LYS A 158 21.67 5.48 -21.50
C LYS A 158 21.67 6.42 -20.30
N PHE A 159 22.16 5.94 -19.16
CA PHE A 159 22.34 6.77 -17.97
C PHE A 159 23.32 7.89 -18.29
N SER A 160 22.89 9.12 -18.04
CA SER A 160 23.74 10.30 -18.08
C SER A 160 24.27 10.59 -16.67
N VAL A 161 25.27 11.49 -16.58
CA VAL A 161 25.79 11.98 -15.29
C VAL A 161 24.65 12.52 -14.39
N ASP A 162 23.64 13.16 -15.00
CA ASP A 162 22.48 13.74 -14.29
C ASP A 162 21.50 12.69 -13.72
N ASP A 163 21.72 11.41 -14.04
CA ASP A 163 20.90 10.31 -13.52
C ASP A 163 21.45 9.71 -12.23
N TYR A 164 22.55 10.24 -11.68
CA TYR A 164 23.12 9.79 -10.41
C TYR A 164 22.87 10.79 -9.29
N LEU A 165 22.44 10.26 -8.15
CA LEU A 165 22.13 10.99 -6.94
C LEU A 165 23.14 10.62 -5.86
N ALA A 166 23.76 11.62 -5.26
CA ALA A 166 24.42 11.49 -3.97
C ALA A 166 23.40 11.81 -2.88
N ILE A 167 23.16 10.85 -1.99
CA ILE A 167 22.10 10.88 -0.98
C ILE A 167 22.73 10.79 0.40
N GLU A 168 22.45 11.76 1.25
CA GLU A 168 22.89 11.74 2.64
C GLU A 168 21.94 10.90 3.50
N VAL A 169 22.50 9.99 4.28
CA VAL A 169 21.80 9.10 5.21
C VAL A 169 22.14 9.53 6.63
N PRO A 170 21.16 9.81 7.51
CA PRO A 170 21.42 10.20 8.89
C PRO A 170 22.28 9.17 9.63
N GLN A 171 23.25 9.65 10.42
CA GLN A 171 24.09 8.82 11.27
C GLN A 171 24.15 9.45 12.66
N ASN A 172 23.64 8.73 13.66
CA ASN A 172 23.50 9.27 15.02
C ASN A 172 24.87 9.66 15.60
N GLY A 173 25.03 10.94 15.96
CA GLY A 173 26.24 11.47 16.60
C GLY A 173 27.42 11.69 15.66
N GLU A 174 27.25 11.48 14.34
CA GLU A 174 28.31 11.62 13.34
C GLU A 174 27.81 12.41 12.11
N LYS A 175 28.71 12.66 11.16
CA LYS A 175 28.31 13.27 9.89
C LYS A 175 27.41 12.29 9.10
N PRO A 176 26.42 12.79 8.33
CA PRO A 176 25.63 11.95 7.46
C PRO A 176 26.51 11.13 6.50
N ARG A 177 26.10 9.89 6.25
CA ARG A 177 26.78 8.99 5.31
C ARG A 177 26.27 9.24 3.91
N THR A 178 27.15 9.51 2.95
CA THR A 178 26.76 9.73 1.55
C THR A 178 26.79 8.41 0.79
N VAL A 179 25.70 8.09 0.08
CA VAL A 179 25.59 6.93 -0.82
C VAL A 179 25.20 7.38 -2.22
N ILE A 180 25.56 6.61 -3.23
CA ILE A 180 25.33 6.91 -4.64
C ILE A 180 24.23 6.02 -5.22
N ALA A 181 23.19 6.61 -5.77
CA ALA A 181 22.04 5.91 -6.35
C ALA A 181 21.81 6.28 -7.81
N LYS A 182 21.33 5.35 -8.62
CA LYS A 182 20.73 5.67 -9.92
C LYS A 182 19.31 6.22 -9.68
N LYS A 183 18.96 7.29 -10.38
CA LYS A 183 17.63 7.89 -10.33
C LYS A 183 16.60 6.90 -10.84
N LEU A 184 15.55 6.68 -10.05
CA LEU A 184 14.46 5.78 -10.38
C LEU A 184 13.34 6.51 -11.11
N LYS A 185 12.69 5.82 -12.07
CA LYS A 185 11.39 6.24 -12.59
C LYS A 185 10.32 5.59 -11.73
N LEU A 186 9.93 6.26 -10.65
CA LEU A 186 8.92 5.74 -9.73
C LEU A 186 7.51 6.00 -10.29
N GLU A 187 6.72 4.94 -10.40
CA GLU A 187 5.27 5.04 -10.37
C GLU A 187 4.84 4.93 -8.91
N ILE A 188 4.70 6.07 -8.23
CA ILE A 188 4.07 6.07 -6.90
C ILE A 188 2.56 5.90 -7.14
N GLU A 189 1.83 5.22 -6.27
CA GLU A 189 0.40 4.96 -6.48
C GLU A 189 -0.51 6.04 -5.84
N ASP A 190 -0.07 6.71 -4.77
CA ASP A 190 -0.89 7.70 -4.03
C ASP A 190 -0.06 8.89 -3.49
N PRO A 191 -0.44 10.16 -3.79
CA PRO A 191 0.22 11.38 -3.29
C PRO A 191 0.25 11.57 -1.77
N LEU A 192 -0.70 11.00 -1.02
CA LEU A 192 -0.81 11.15 0.44
C LEU A 192 -0.32 9.91 1.23
N SER A 193 0.38 9.00 0.53
CA SER A 193 0.92 7.76 1.11
C SER A 193 2.21 7.97 1.92
N ARG A 194 2.78 6.87 2.44
CA ARG A 194 4.14 6.83 3.02
C ARG A 194 5.22 7.27 2.03
N ALA A 195 4.90 7.39 0.73
CA ALA A 195 5.81 7.84 -0.33
C ALA A 195 7.15 7.07 -0.35
N THR A 196 7.12 5.80 0.04
CA THR A 196 8.30 4.96 0.20
C THR A 196 9.04 4.79 -1.12
N ARG A 197 10.35 4.97 -1.09
CA ARG A 197 11.28 4.73 -2.18
C ARG A 197 12.37 3.79 -1.71
N GLY A 198 12.71 2.85 -2.57
CA GLY A 198 13.84 1.95 -2.36
C GLY A 198 14.89 2.19 -3.42
N TYR A 199 16.12 2.46 -3.01
CA TYR A 199 17.24 2.62 -3.93
C TYR A 199 18.25 1.49 -3.73
N ARG A 200 18.75 0.93 -4.83
CA ARG A 200 20.02 0.20 -4.81
C ARG A 200 21.11 1.26 -4.85
N VAL A 201 22.00 1.22 -3.87
CA VAL A 201 23.01 2.26 -3.71
C VAL A 201 24.39 1.66 -3.60
N TYR A 202 25.38 2.36 -4.16
CA TYR A 202 26.77 2.15 -3.84
C TYR A 202 27.12 2.97 -2.61
N ASP A 203 27.77 2.33 -1.65
CA ASP A 203 28.24 2.95 -0.42
C ASP A 203 29.77 3.06 -0.45
N PRO A 204 30.33 4.26 -0.75
CA PRO A 204 31.77 4.45 -0.87
C PRO A 204 32.54 4.14 0.42
N ALA A 205 31.90 4.27 1.59
CA ALA A 205 32.57 4.03 2.87
C ALA A 205 32.79 2.53 3.16
N ASP A 206 31.89 1.66 2.68
CA ASP A 206 32.06 0.20 2.77
C ASP A 206 32.57 -0.44 1.48
N GLY A 207 32.65 0.32 0.37
CA GLY A 207 33.08 -0.16 -0.94
C GLY A 207 32.16 -1.24 -1.53
N ARG A 208 30.85 -1.18 -1.25
CA ARG A 208 29.88 -2.21 -1.66
C ARG A 208 28.50 -1.67 -2.01
N MET A 209 27.70 -2.52 -2.62
CA MET A 209 26.27 -2.28 -2.85
C MET A 209 25.46 -2.48 -1.57
N GLY A 210 24.37 -1.71 -1.43
CA GLY A 210 23.38 -1.83 -0.36
C GLY A 210 21.99 -1.34 -0.79
N TYR A 211 21.03 -1.40 0.13
CA TYR A 211 19.66 -0.93 -0.12
C TYR A 211 19.30 0.23 0.81
N LEU A 212 18.85 1.32 0.22
CA LEU A 212 18.41 2.53 0.91
C LEU A 212 16.89 2.62 0.87
N LYS A 213 16.24 2.66 2.04
CA LYS A 213 14.81 2.95 2.17
C LYS A 213 14.62 4.41 2.57
N ASP A 214 13.78 5.11 1.83
CA ASP A 214 13.41 6.51 2.01
C ASP A 214 11.88 6.59 2.14
N SER A 215 11.36 7.20 3.20
CA SER A 215 9.92 7.14 3.48
C SER A 215 9.42 8.25 4.41
N TRP A 216 8.10 8.44 4.41
CA TRP A 216 7.38 9.42 5.22
C TRP A 216 6.36 8.73 6.13
N PRO A 217 6.80 7.98 7.16
CA PRO A 217 5.90 7.41 8.17
C PRO A 217 5.15 8.51 8.93
N VAL A 218 4.10 8.10 9.64
CA VAL A 218 3.49 8.96 10.66
C VAL A 218 4.55 9.36 11.67
N LYS A 219 4.52 10.62 12.12
CA LYS A 219 5.54 11.23 12.99
C LYS A 219 5.84 10.40 14.24
N SER A 220 4.83 9.75 14.82
CA SER A 220 5.00 8.87 15.99
C SER A 220 5.72 7.54 15.72
N LEU A 221 5.87 7.16 14.45
CA LEU A 221 6.56 5.94 13.99
C LEU A 221 7.90 6.25 13.29
N ALA A 222 8.27 7.52 13.17
CA ALA A 222 9.53 7.90 12.55
C ALA A 222 10.72 7.40 13.36
N GLY A 223 11.63 6.66 12.73
CA GLY A 223 12.77 6.01 13.38
C GLY A 223 12.47 4.65 14.01
N HIS A 224 11.19 4.28 14.18
CA HIS A 224 10.78 3.05 14.86
C HIS A 224 11.38 1.79 14.22
N GLU A 225 11.30 1.66 12.90
CA GLU A 225 11.87 0.51 12.17
C GLU A 225 13.39 0.39 12.40
N CYS A 226 14.10 1.52 12.41
CA CYS A 226 15.55 1.53 12.68
C CYS A 226 15.86 1.07 14.11
N GLU A 227 15.04 1.47 15.09
CA GLU A 227 15.19 1.03 16.49
C GLU A 227 14.93 -0.47 16.63
N VAL A 228 13.87 -0.98 16.01
CA VAL A 228 13.56 -2.41 15.99
C VAL A 228 14.70 -3.21 15.35
N LEU A 229 15.22 -2.80 14.19
CA LEU A 229 16.34 -3.48 13.54
C LEU A 229 17.62 -3.46 14.41
N LYS A 230 17.91 -2.36 15.12
CA LYS A 230 19.03 -2.29 16.08
C LYS A 230 18.85 -3.29 17.22
N ASP A 231 17.65 -3.37 17.78
CA ASP A 231 17.33 -4.28 18.87
C ASP A 231 17.43 -5.75 18.44
N LEU A 232 16.87 -6.10 17.29
CA LEU A 232 16.93 -7.45 16.72
C LEU A 232 18.39 -7.88 16.49
N ARG A 233 19.20 -6.99 15.90
CA ARG A 233 20.63 -7.24 15.67
C ARG A 233 21.40 -7.43 16.98
N LYS A 234 21.13 -6.60 18.00
CA LYS A 234 21.76 -6.71 19.32
C LYS A 234 21.51 -8.08 19.98
N HIS A 235 20.39 -8.72 19.67
CA HIS A 235 20.02 -10.03 20.19
C HIS A 235 20.32 -11.18 19.21
N ASN A 236 21.05 -10.92 18.12
CA ASN A 236 21.43 -11.89 17.10
C ASN A 236 20.23 -12.63 16.46
N VAL A 237 19.11 -11.93 16.27
CA VAL A 237 17.98 -12.49 15.51
C VAL A 237 18.44 -12.73 14.07
N PRO A 238 18.33 -13.96 13.55
CA PRO A 238 18.75 -14.27 12.18
C PRO A 238 17.70 -13.80 11.17
N HIS A 239 18.07 -13.82 9.88
CA HIS A 239 17.12 -13.58 8.77
C HIS A 239 16.39 -12.23 8.85
N VAL A 240 17.04 -11.19 9.36
CA VAL A 240 16.56 -9.80 9.34
C VAL A 240 17.60 -8.87 8.70
N PRO A 241 17.21 -7.73 8.12
CA PRO A 241 18.14 -6.79 7.52
C PRO A 241 19.20 -6.27 8.49
N THR A 242 20.41 -6.15 7.97
CA THR A 242 21.51 -5.53 8.70
C THR A 242 21.46 -4.03 8.49
N LEU A 243 20.93 -3.31 9.48
CA LEU A 243 20.98 -1.85 9.51
C LEU A 243 22.44 -1.36 9.58
N ILE A 244 22.82 -0.48 8.65
CA ILE A 244 24.11 0.21 8.61
C ILE A 244 24.00 1.54 9.33
N CYS A 245 23.10 2.42 8.87
CA CYS A 245 22.83 3.73 9.48
C CYS A 245 21.45 4.23 9.05
N GLY A 246 20.93 5.25 9.72
CA GLY A 246 19.67 5.89 9.35
C GLY A 246 18.82 6.35 10.52
N GLY A 247 17.70 6.98 10.15
CA GLY A 247 16.71 7.52 11.07
C GLY A 247 15.92 8.67 10.45
N PRO A 248 15.18 9.44 11.27
CA PRO A 248 14.52 10.67 10.84
C PRO A 248 15.51 11.70 10.31
N ILE A 249 15.11 12.44 9.27
CA ILE A 249 15.89 13.55 8.71
C ILE A 249 15.49 14.85 9.42
N GLU A 250 16.48 15.60 9.92
CA GLU A 250 16.23 16.84 10.64
C GLU A 250 15.48 17.86 9.77
N ARG A 251 14.51 18.57 10.36
CA ARG A 251 13.70 19.63 9.72
C ARG A 251 12.83 19.20 8.54
N GLN A 252 12.74 17.90 8.25
CA GLN A 252 11.90 17.37 7.19
C GLN A 252 10.66 16.67 7.78
N SER A 253 9.68 17.48 8.16
CA SER A 253 8.37 17.03 8.62
C SER A 253 7.26 17.73 7.86
N SER A 254 6.12 17.07 7.72
CA SER A 254 4.92 17.73 7.24
C SER A 254 4.41 18.73 8.27
N ILE A 255 3.52 19.61 7.82
CA ILE A 255 2.68 20.42 8.71
C ILE A 255 2.05 19.53 9.81
N CYS A 256 2.01 20.06 11.02
CA CYS A 256 1.39 19.48 12.21
C CYS A 256 0.00 20.10 12.47
N PRO A 257 -0.92 19.35 13.11
CA PRO A 257 -2.24 19.89 13.48
C PRO A 257 -2.19 21.19 14.30
N SER A 258 -1.17 21.34 15.16
CA SER A 258 -0.96 22.55 15.96
C SER A 258 -0.65 23.80 15.14
N GLU A 259 -0.16 23.66 13.91
CA GLU A 259 0.13 24.79 13.02
C GLU A 259 -1.11 25.31 12.29
N VAL A 260 -2.21 24.55 12.34
CA VAL A 260 -3.47 24.86 11.65
C VAL A 260 -4.69 24.70 12.56
N SER A 261 -4.48 24.73 13.88
CA SER A 261 -5.54 24.56 14.88
C SER A 261 -6.40 25.81 15.08
N GLU A 262 -5.94 26.95 14.57
CA GLU A 262 -6.56 28.26 14.72
C GLU A 262 -7.99 28.33 14.18
N GLU A 263 -8.78 29.26 14.73
CA GLU A 263 -10.21 29.40 14.39
C GLU A 263 -10.46 29.78 12.93
N TRP A 264 -9.51 30.47 12.29
CA TRP A 264 -9.60 30.84 10.87
C TRP A 264 -9.55 29.63 9.92
N ASN A 265 -9.08 28.46 10.37
CA ASN A 265 -9.01 27.27 9.54
C ASN A 265 -10.41 26.66 9.33
N LYS A 266 -10.91 26.76 8.10
CA LYS A 266 -12.18 26.17 7.63
C LYS A 266 -12.09 24.68 7.29
N GLY A 267 -10.88 24.14 7.14
CA GLY A 267 -10.61 22.76 6.73
C GLY A 267 -10.46 21.77 7.90
N CYS A 268 -9.95 20.59 7.58
CA CYS A 268 -9.70 19.53 8.58
C CYS A 268 -8.58 19.94 9.54
N ARG A 269 -8.82 19.74 10.85
CA ARG A 269 -7.85 19.99 11.93
C ARG A 269 -7.27 18.70 12.54
N LYS A 270 -7.73 17.53 12.07
CA LYS A 270 -7.34 16.23 12.60
C LYS A 270 -6.72 15.38 11.50
N PHE A 271 -5.41 15.28 11.53
CA PHE A 271 -4.64 14.44 10.62
C PHE A 271 -3.34 14.01 11.29
N ASP A 272 -2.76 12.92 10.80
CA ASP A 272 -1.51 12.39 11.34
C ASP A 272 -0.33 13.04 10.59
N PRO A 273 0.48 13.89 11.26
CA PRO A 273 1.66 14.47 10.63
C PRO A 273 2.67 13.37 10.29
N ARG A 274 3.50 13.62 9.28
CA ARG A 274 4.54 12.70 8.80
C ARG A 274 5.92 13.30 9.00
N THR A 275 6.92 12.44 9.17
CA THR A 275 8.33 12.84 9.25
C THR A 275 9.13 12.02 8.28
N HIS A 276 9.98 12.68 7.51
CA HIS A 276 10.86 12.04 6.57
C HIS A 276 11.92 11.24 7.32
N GLN A 277 12.13 10.00 6.91
CA GLN A 277 13.21 9.16 7.40
C GLN A 277 13.91 8.47 6.24
N ARG A 278 15.18 8.12 6.47
CA ARG A 278 15.98 7.37 5.52
C ARG A 278 16.95 6.46 6.26
N PHE A 279 17.10 5.23 5.78
CA PHE A 279 18.09 4.31 6.34
C PHE A 279 18.66 3.36 5.28
N LEU A 280 19.88 2.90 5.56
CA LEU A 280 20.67 2.03 4.72
C LEU A 280 20.77 0.65 5.38
N VAL A 281 20.46 -0.39 4.61
CA VAL A 281 20.70 -1.79 4.98
C VAL A 281 21.68 -2.43 4.03
N ARG A 282 22.39 -3.44 4.52
CA ARG A 282 23.44 -4.14 3.78
C ARG A 282 22.86 -4.98 2.63
N GLU A 283 21.82 -5.74 2.91
CA GLU A 283 21.29 -6.73 1.99
C GLU A 283 20.35 -6.11 0.95
N ILE A 284 20.48 -6.55 -0.30
CA ILE A 284 19.55 -6.21 -1.38
C ILE A 284 18.69 -7.45 -1.68
N GLY A 285 17.42 -7.38 -1.31
CA GLY A 285 16.48 -8.48 -1.48
C GLY A 285 15.79 -8.52 -2.85
N PHE A 286 15.35 -9.72 -3.21
CA PHE A 286 14.60 -10.11 -4.40
C PHE A 286 13.36 -10.88 -4.00
N HIS A 287 12.32 -10.82 -4.83
CA HIS A 287 11.06 -11.44 -4.48
C HIS A 287 11.23 -12.95 -4.31
N LEU A 288 10.57 -13.53 -3.29
CA LEU A 288 10.81 -14.90 -2.87
C LEU A 288 10.63 -15.93 -4.00
N ALA A 289 9.66 -15.67 -4.89
CA ALA A 289 9.38 -16.51 -6.04
C ALA A 289 10.06 -16.09 -7.35
N GLU A 290 11.04 -15.17 -7.32
CA GLU A 290 11.92 -15.03 -8.49
C GLU A 290 12.58 -16.41 -8.74
N PRO A 291 12.56 -16.90 -10.00
CA PRO A 291 13.13 -18.20 -10.30
C PRO A 291 14.63 -18.19 -9.96
N LEU A 292 15.18 -19.35 -9.60
CA LEU A 292 16.62 -19.53 -9.38
C LEU A 292 17.24 -20.30 -10.55
N GLU A 293 18.58 -20.41 -10.58
CA GLU A 293 19.32 -21.17 -11.60
C GLU A 293 18.68 -22.53 -11.80
N PRO A 294 18.52 -23.03 -13.06
CA PRO A 294 17.89 -24.33 -13.25
C PRO A 294 18.82 -25.36 -12.64
N THR A 295 18.36 -26.01 -11.58
CA THR A 295 19.11 -27.02 -10.86
C THR A 295 18.25 -28.30 -10.76
N PRO A 296 18.86 -29.47 -10.53
CA PRO A 296 18.13 -30.69 -10.23
C PRO A 296 17.21 -30.58 -9.00
N GLN A 297 17.50 -29.65 -8.10
CA GLN A 297 16.73 -29.38 -6.89
C GLN A 297 15.38 -28.74 -7.21
N SER A 298 14.44 -28.96 -6.28
CA SER A 298 13.08 -28.43 -6.43
C SER A 298 12.99 -26.97 -6.00
N GLN A 299 12.66 -26.06 -6.93
CA GLN A 299 12.48 -24.65 -6.55
C GLN A 299 11.22 -24.41 -5.71
N SER A 300 10.17 -25.23 -5.87
CA SER A 300 9.00 -25.17 -4.99
C SER A 300 9.29 -25.64 -3.57
N ARG A 301 10.16 -26.63 -3.38
CA ARG A 301 10.69 -26.99 -2.06
C ARG A 301 11.52 -25.85 -1.46
N ASP A 302 12.42 -25.26 -2.26
CA ASP A 302 13.31 -24.18 -1.81
C ASP A 302 12.53 -22.89 -1.48
N LEU A 303 11.35 -22.68 -2.08
CA LEU A 303 10.41 -21.64 -1.68
C LEU A 303 9.93 -21.84 -0.23
N ILE A 304 9.57 -23.06 0.17
CA ILE A 304 9.18 -23.37 1.55
C ILE A 304 10.36 -23.24 2.51
N ALA A 305 11.55 -23.67 2.10
CA ALA A 305 12.76 -23.51 2.89
C ALA A 305 13.04 -22.02 3.23
N ARG A 306 12.88 -21.13 2.24
CA ARG A 306 13.04 -19.68 2.42
C ARG A 306 11.92 -19.05 3.29
N LEU A 307 10.68 -19.52 3.17
CA LEU A 307 9.60 -19.09 4.09
C LEU A 307 9.88 -19.51 5.54
N LYS A 308 10.45 -20.70 5.75
CA LYS A 308 10.86 -21.17 7.07
C LYS A 308 11.93 -20.27 7.70
N GLU A 309 12.89 -19.77 6.93
CA GLU A 309 13.90 -18.81 7.41
C GLU A 309 13.27 -17.50 7.91
N ALA A 310 12.28 -16.96 7.20
CA ALA A 310 11.53 -15.79 7.67
C ALA A 310 10.69 -16.10 8.93
N LEU A 311 10.12 -17.30 9.03
CA LEU A 311 9.40 -17.75 10.23
C LEU A 311 10.34 -17.88 11.44
N ILE A 312 11.60 -18.30 11.24
CA ILE A 312 12.64 -18.33 12.27
C ILE A 312 12.95 -16.90 12.76
N ALA A 313 13.08 -15.93 11.83
CA ALA A 313 13.25 -14.52 12.18
C ALA A 313 12.10 -14.03 13.09
N HIS A 314 10.87 -14.34 12.69
CA HIS A 314 9.68 -13.96 13.45
C HIS A 314 9.64 -14.64 14.83
N ARG A 315 9.97 -15.93 14.94
CA ARG A 315 10.06 -16.63 16.23
C ARG A 315 11.02 -15.94 17.18
N ASP A 316 12.22 -15.64 16.71
CA ASP A 316 13.27 -15.11 17.57
C ASP A 316 12.99 -13.64 17.95
N ALA A 317 12.31 -12.88 17.07
CA ALA A 317 11.72 -11.59 17.43
C ALA A 317 10.59 -11.72 18.48
N TRP A 318 9.71 -12.72 18.36
CA TRP A 318 8.62 -12.95 19.31
C TRP A 318 9.12 -13.35 20.70
N LYS A 319 10.23 -14.08 20.81
CA LYS A 319 10.91 -14.34 22.09
C LYS A 319 11.36 -13.06 22.80
N MET A 320 11.48 -11.96 22.07
CA MET A 320 11.77 -10.62 22.58
C MET A 320 10.51 -9.75 22.72
N ASP A 321 9.33 -10.38 22.70
CA ASP A 321 8.01 -9.75 22.73
C ASP A 321 7.72 -8.83 21.54
N ILE A 322 8.36 -9.02 20.38
CA ILE A 322 8.13 -8.21 19.18
C ILE A 322 7.21 -8.96 18.21
N LEU A 323 6.04 -8.38 17.91
CA LEU A 323 5.16 -8.79 16.81
C LEU A 323 5.49 -8.02 15.54
N HIS A 324 5.42 -8.67 14.38
CA HIS A 324 5.72 -8.03 13.10
C HIS A 324 4.52 -7.26 12.55
N ARG A 325 3.34 -7.89 12.56
CA ARG A 325 2.05 -7.34 12.10
C ARG A 325 1.90 -6.97 10.62
N ASP A 326 2.82 -7.40 9.76
CA ASP A 326 2.76 -7.17 8.30
C ASP A 326 3.49 -8.26 7.50
N ILE A 327 3.21 -9.53 7.81
CA ILE A 327 3.74 -10.64 7.02
C ILE A 327 3.10 -10.59 5.62
N SER A 328 3.92 -10.47 4.58
CA SER A 328 3.48 -10.37 3.18
C SER A 328 4.56 -10.85 2.20
N ASP A 329 4.19 -11.06 0.94
CA ASP A 329 5.11 -11.40 -0.16
C ASP A 329 6.15 -10.29 -0.44
N GLY A 330 5.78 -9.02 -0.22
CA GLY A 330 6.69 -7.88 -0.33
C GLY A 330 7.68 -7.75 0.83
N ASN A 331 7.39 -8.40 1.96
CA ASN A 331 8.18 -8.30 3.19
C ASN A 331 9.03 -9.56 3.46
N VAL A 332 8.91 -10.59 2.64
CA VAL A 332 9.80 -11.76 2.68
C VAL A 332 10.56 -11.85 1.38
N LEU A 333 11.82 -11.40 1.39
CA LEU A 333 12.69 -11.39 0.22
C LEU A 333 13.83 -12.39 0.42
N HIS A 334 14.35 -12.92 -0.68
CA HIS A 334 15.62 -13.64 -0.65
C HIS A 334 16.76 -12.76 -1.15
N TYR A 335 17.97 -13.06 -0.73
CA TYR A 335 19.18 -12.44 -1.24
C TYR A 335 20.25 -13.50 -1.45
N ARG A 336 21.19 -13.19 -2.34
CA ARG A 336 22.31 -14.04 -2.68
C ARG A 336 23.56 -13.52 -1.99
N HIS A 337 24.34 -14.40 -1.38
CA HIS A 337 25.60 -14.05 -0.74
C HIS A 337 26.62 -15.19 -0.85
N CYS A 338 27.90 -14.85 -0.70
CA CYS A 338 29.00 -15.81 -0.64
C CYS A 338 29.72 -15.62 0.70
N ASP A 339 29.97 -16.71 1.43
CA ASP A 339 30.70 -16.64 2.70
C ASP A 339 32.15 -16.18 2.49
N LYS A 340 32.76 -16.56 1.36
CA LYS A 340 34.09 -16.08 0.93
C LYS A 340 34.09 -15.71 -0.55
N PRO A 341 34.97 -14.80 -0.98
CA PRO A 341 35.18 -14.53 -2.40
C PRO A 341 35.53 -15.80 -3.17
N GLY A 342 34.73 -16.13 -4.19
CA GLY A 342 34.90 -17.34 -5.02
C GLY A 342 34.08 -18.56 -4.56
N ASP A 343 33.38 -18.49 -3.43
CA ASP A 343 32.46 -19.56 -3.00
C ASP A 343 31.17 -19.57 -3.85
N THR A 344 30.55 -20.74 -3.94
CA THR A 344 29.22 -20.89 -4.55
C THR A 344 28.23 -20.01 -3.79
N ALA A 345 27.51 -19.19 -4.55
CA ALA A 345 26.53 -18.28 -3.99
C ALA A 345 25.40 -19.04 -3.27
N THR A 346 25.19 -18.72 -2.01
CA THR A 346 24.09 -19.22 -1.19
C THR A 346 22.91 -18.26 -1.28
N VAL A 347 21.69 -18.80 -1.24
CA VAL A 347 20.45 -18.02 -1.23
C VAL A 347 19.78 -18.17 0.13
N THR A 348 19.47 -17.04 0.76
CA THR A 348 18.85 -16.98 2.09
C THR A 348 17.73 -15.96 2.10
N ALA A 349 16.69 -16.15 2.91
CA ALA A 349 15.58 -15.21 3.08
C ALA A 349 15.78 -14.24 4.25
N LEU A 350 15.12 -13.09 4.13
CA LEU A 350 15.03 -12.02 5.11
C LEU A 350 13.56 -11.63 5.31
N LEU A 351 13.20 -11.38 6.57
CA LEU A 351 11.95 -10.74 6.96
C LEU A 351 12.17 -9.22 7.11
N LEU A 352 11.53 -8.44 6.26
CA LEU A 352 11.67 -6.99 6.08
C LEU A 352 10.46 -6.21 6.62
N ASP A 353 10.55 -4.87 6.61
CA ASP A 353 9.45 -3.93 6.92
C ASP A 353 8.90 -4.07 8.36
N TRP A 354 9.78 -3.80 9.33
CA TRP A 354 9.45 -3.82 10.76
C TRP A 354 8.81 -2.51 11.25
N ASP A 355 8.30 -1.66 10.35
CA ASP A 355 7.77 -0.33 10.68
C ASP A 355 6.44 -0.38 11.44
N LEU A 356 5.68 -1.46 11.25
CA LEU A 356 4.46 -1.78 11.98
C LEU A 356 4.71 -2.68 13.19
N ALA A 357 5.96 -3.06 13.46
CA ALA A 357 6.28 -3.97 14.55
C ALA A 357 5.89 -3.37 15.90
N LYS A 358 5.52 -4.21 16.86
CA LYS A 358 5.03 -3.74 18.16
C LYS A 358 5.46 -4.65 19.28
N ARG A 359 5.85 -4.06 20.42
CA ARG A 359 6.18 -4.83 21.61
C ARG A 359 4.90 -5.24 22.36
N LYS A 360 4.88 -6.46 22.91
CA LYS A 360 3.79 -6.94 23.78
C LYS A 360 3.58 -5.96 24.93
N GLY A 361 2.33 -5.67 25.26
CA GLY A 361 1.95 -4.72 26.31
C GLY A 361 1.91 -3.25 25.88
N GLN A 362 2.42 -2.87 24.70
CA GLN A 362 2.17 -1.54 24.16
C GLN A 362 0.68 -1.38 23.77
N GLU A 363 0.03 -0.30 24.19
CA GLU A 363 -1.40 -0.07 23.94
C GLU A 363 -1.73 -0.12 22.44
N GLN A 364 -2.53 -1.10 22.01
CA GLN A 364 -3.11 -1.15 20.67
C GLN A 364 -4.56 -0.68 20.75
N LYS A 365 -4.89 0.38 20.01
CA LYS A 365 -6.31 0.74 19.88
C LYS A 365 -7.02 -0.42 19.21
N ARG A 366 -8.16 -0.87 19.77
CA ARG A 366 -8.97 -1.99 19.24
C ARG A 366 -9.39 -1.85 17.76
N ARG A 367 -9.26 -0.64 17.19
CA ARG A 367 -9.58 -0.33 15.78
C ARG A 367 -8.36 -0.31 14.84
N GLU A 368 -7.14 -0.30 15.38
CA GLU A 368 -5.90 -0.27 14.58
C GLU A 368 -5.60 -1.68 14.05
N ARG A 369 -6.10 -1.96 12.84
CA ARG A 369 -5.71 -3.10 12.01
C ARG A 369 -4.61 -2.63 11.06
N THR A 370 -3.44 -3.26 11.12
CA THR A 370 -2.27 -2.90 10.33
C THR A 370 -1.80 -4.08 9.51
N GLY A 371 -0.99 -3.85 8.48
CA GLY A 371 -0.46 -4.88 7.59
C GLY A 371 -1.13 -4.96 6.22
N THR A 372 -0.84 -6.02 5.48
CA THR A 372 -1.35 -6.23 4.13
C THR A 372 -2.67 -7.01 4.15
N TRP A 373 -3.75 -6.43 3.59
CA TRP A 373 -5.11 -7.00 3.62
C TRP A 373 -5.18 -8.47 3.17
N PHE A 374 -4.43 -8.80 2.11
CA PHE A 374 -4.37 -10.16 1.56
C PHE A 374 -3.95 -11.19 2.62
N PHE A 375 -3.03 -10.84 3.53
CA PHE A 375 -2.43 -11.82 4.43
C PHE A 375 -3.04 -11.83 5.81
N HIS A 376 -3.94 -10.88 6.13
CA HIS A 376 -4.65 -10.87 7.41
C HIS A 376 -5.35 -12.19 7.71
N SER A 377 -5.31 -12.57 8.99
CA SER A 377 -6.07 -13.70 9.51
C SER A 377 -7.58 -13.52 9.27
N ILE A 378 -8.31 -14.64 9.20
CA ILE A 378 -9.78 -14.63 9.11
C ILE A 378 -10.37 -13.82 10.27
N ASN A 379 -9.79 -13.94 11.47
CA ASN A 379 -10.21 -13.19 12.64
C ASN A 379 -10.02 -11.67 12.45
N LEU A 380 -8.85 -11.22 11.98
CA LEU A 380 -8.59 -9.80 11.71
C LEU A 380 -9.54 -9.21 10.65
N LEU A 381 -9.87 -9.99 9.62
CA LEU A 381 -10.77 -9.60 8.53
C LEU A 381 -12.26 -9.60 8.94
N SER A 382 -12.63 -10.37 9.96
CA SER A 382 -14.01 -10.51 10.43
C SER A 382 -14.51 -9.27 11.21
N THR A 383 -15.62 -9.40 11.94
CA THR A 383 -16.15 -8.38 12.86
C THR A 383 -15.41 -8.31 14.20
N SER A 384 -14.37 -9.12 14.40
CA SER A 384 -13.56 -9.15 15.63
C SER A 384 -12.90 -7.81 15.96
N MET A 385 -12.95 -7.43 17.24
CA MET A 385 -12.32 -6.22 17.79
C MET A 385 -11.07 -6.54 18.63
N ASN A 386 -10.64 -7.80 18.62
CA ASN A 386 -9.49 -8.26 19.41
C ASN A 386 -8.21 -7.63 18.87
N PRO A 387 -7.25 -7.20 19.71
CA PRO A 387 -5.92 -6.80 19.27
C PRO A 387 -5.24 -7.90 18.43
N GLN A 388 -4.30 -7.50 17.59
CA GLN A 388 -3.53 -8.45 16.79
C GLN A 388 -2.54 -9.20 17.69
N CYS A 389 -2.38 -10.50 17.48
CA CYS A 389 -1.58 -11.37 18.34
C CYS A 389 -0.66 -12.32 17.56
N GLU A 390 0.12 -13.09 18.33
CA GLU A 390 0.81 -14.35 17.96
C GLU A 390 0.24 -15.02 16.70
N LEU A 391 -0.94 -15.58 16.91
CA LEU A 391 -1.59 -16.43 15.94
C LEU A 391 -1.94 -15.69 14.64
N ASP A 392 -2.22 -14.38 14.70
CA ASP A 392 -2.56 -13.63 13.49
C ASP A 392 -1.36 -13.52 12.54
N ASP A 393 -0.14 -13.36 13.06
CA ASP A 393 1.09 -13.36 12.24
C ASP A 393 1.41 -14.78 11.74
N LEU A 394 1.19 -15.82 12.55
CA LEU A 394 1.33 -17.23 12.12
C LEU A 394 0.33 -17.60 11.02
N GLU A 395 -0.93 -17.21 11.14
CA GLU A 395 -1.94 -17.41 10.10
C GLU A 395 -1.58 -16.62 8.83
N SER A 396 -0.95 -15.45 8.97
CA SER A 396 -0.46 -14.67 7.83
C SER A 396 0.63 -15.40 7.04
N PHE A 397 1.52 -16.15 7.71
CA PHE A 397 2.47 -17.06 7.03
C PHE A 397 1.76 -18.17 6.26
N VAL A 398 0.66 -18.72 6.78
CA VAL A 398 -0.15 -19.70 6.04
C VAL A 398 -0.76 -19.08 4.79
N TRP A 399 -1.36 -17.89 4.91
CA TRP A 399 -1.91 -17.18 3.76
C TRP A 399 -0.85 -16.82 2.72
N LEU A 400 0.38 -16.52 3.15
CA LEU A 400 1.52 -16.30 2.27
C LEU A 400 1.89 -17.57 1.49
N VAL A 401 1.97 -18.73 2.15
CA VAL A 401 2.20 -20.03 1.46
C VAL A 401 1.09 -20.29 0.43
N VAL A 402 -0.17 -20.16 0.84
CA VAL A 402 -1.35 -20.37 -0.04
C VAL A 402 -1.29 -19.44 -1.25
N TYR A 403 -1.01 -18.15 -1.05
CA TYR A 403 -0.87 -17.17 -2.11
C TYR A 403 0.23 -17.54 -3.10
N LEU A 404 1.44 -17.83 -2.59
CA LEU A 404 2.58 -18.17 -3.42
C LEU A 404 2.34 -19.45 -4.21
N PHE A 405 1.70 -20.46 -3.62
CA PHE A 405 1.34 -21.70 -4.32
C PHE A 405 0.33 -21.45 -5.44
N LEU A 406 -0.73 -20.69 -5.17
CA LEU A 406 -1.74 -20.38 -6.17
C LEU A 406 -1.20 -19.53 -7.33
N ARG A 407 -0.23 -18.66 -7.05
CA ARG A 407 0.37 -17.76 -8.04
C ARG A 407 1.49 -18.41 -8.84
N PHE A 408 2.36 -19.21 -8.22
CA PHE A 408 3.61 -19.66 -8.85
C PHE A 408 3.66 -21.16 -9.19
N LEU A 409 2.73 -21.97 -8.65
CA LEU A 409 2.65 -23.39 -8.99
C LEU A 409 1.54 -23.67 -10.00
N ARG A 410 1.83 -24.56 -10.95
CA ARG A 410 0.87 -24.98 -11.98
C ARG A 410 -0.21 -25.86 -11.35
N ARG A 411 -1.47 -25.51 -11.56
CA ARG A 411 -2.62 -26.29 -11.03
C ARG A 411 -3.05 -27.40 -11.99
N THR A 412 -3.54 -28.51 -11.47
CA THR A 412 -4.18 -29.59 -12.24
C THR A 412 -5.64 -29.20 -12.50
N THR A 413 -5.94 -28.48 -13.58
CA THR A 413 -7.34 -28.18 -13.93
C THR A 413 -7.70 -28.67 -15.32
N HIS A 414 -8.92 -29.19 -15.48
CA HIS A 414 -9.54 -29.58 -16.75
C HIS A 414 -9.79 -28.36 -17.64
N GLY A 415 -8.73 -27.73 -18.17
CA GLY A 415 -8.81 -26.66 -19.16
C GLY A 415 -8.99 -25.22 -18.61
N LYS A 416 -8.78 -24.96 -17.30
CA LYS A 416 -8.94 -23.63 -16.67
C LYS A 416 -7.62 -23.03 -16.13
N ASN A 417 -6.48 -23.37 -16.72
CA ASN A 417 -5.18 -22.79 -16.36
C ASN A 417 -4.88 -21.53 -17.19
N SER A 418 -5.77 -20.53 -17.17
CA SER A 418 -5.48 -19.22 -17.74
C SER A 418 -5.02 -18.25 -16.65
N GLY A 419 -4.17 -17.29 -17.01
CA GLY A 419 -3.74 -16.25 -16.06
C GLY A 419 -4.89 -15.41 -15.52
N ALA A 420 -5.92 -15.18 -16.34
CA ALA A 420 -7.16 -14.53 -15.91
C ALA A 420 -7.89 -15.32 -14.81
N TYR A 421 -7.89 -16.65 -14.91
CA TYR A 421 -8.50 -17.49 -13.88
C TYR A 421 -7.68 -17.50 -12.58
N THR A 422 -6.35 -17.59 -12.68
CA THR A 422 -5.47 -17.43 -11.50
C THR A 422 -5.73 -16.11 -10.81
N LYS A 423 -5.77 -15.01 -11.56
CA LYS A 423 -6.07 -13.68 -11.02
C LYS A 423 -7.42 -13.65 -10.30
N TRP A 424 -8.46 -14.08 -10.99
CA TRP A 424 -9.82 -14.09 -10.45
C TRP A 424 -9.92 -14.94 -9.17
N LEU A 425 -9.24 -16.08 -9.12
CA LEU A 425 -9.18 -16.96 -7.95
C LEU A 425 -8.50 -16.26 -6.77
N ILE A 426 -7.32 -15.66 -7.00
CA ILE A 426 -6.56 -14.91 -5.99
C ILE A 426 -7.40 -13.73 -5.47
N ASP A 427 -7.95 -12.90 -6.36
CA ASP A 427 -8.78 -11.75 -5.97
C ASP A 427 -10.01 -12.19 -5.14
N SER A 428 -10.65 -13.29 -5.54
CA SER A 428 -11.83 -13.81 -4.82
C SER A 428 -11.49 -14.25 -3.40
N ILE A 429 -10.34 -14.92 -3.20
CA ILE A 429 -9.93 -15.40 -1.88
C ILE A 429 -9.41 -14.25 -1.00
N PHE A 430 -8.57 -13.38 -1.57
CA PHE A 430 -7.72 -12.49 -0.79
C PHE A 430 -8.18 -11.03 -0.79
N ASP A 431 -8.90 -10.55 -1.80
CA ASP A 431 -9.35 -9.15 -1.90
C ASP A 431 -10.83 -8.93 -1.54
N GLU A 432 -11.55 -9.99 -1.14
CA GLU A 432 -12.94 -9.89 -0.68
C GLU A 432 -13.04 -8.85 0.45
N ALA A 433 -13.81 -7.79 0.21
CA ALA A 433 -14.02 -6.71 1.17
C ALA A 433 -15.43 -6.12 1.05
N THR A 434 -16.11 -6.00 2.19
CA THR A 434 -17.42 -5.35 2.33
C THR A 434 -17.34 -4.30 3.44
N PHE A 435 -17.90 -3.12 3.22
CA PHE A 435 -17.95 -2.10 4.26
C PHE A 435 -19.05 -2.43 5.28
N ASN A 436 -18.68 -2.55 6.55
CA ASN A 436 -19.61 -2.70 7.66
C ASN A 436 -19.96 -1.32 8.23
N PRO A 437 -21.20 -0.83 8.08
CA PRO A 437 -21.59 0.51 8.51
C PRO A 437 -21.63 0.67 10.03
N VAL A 438 -21.90 -0.41 10.78
CA VAL A 438 -21.97 -0.38 12.25
C VAL A 438 -20.56 -0.24 12.84
N LEU A 439 -19.62 -1.03 12.33
CA LEU A 439 -18.21 -0.97 12.76
C LEU A 439 -17.43 0.17 12.09
N ARG A 440 -18.02 0.81 11.08
CA ARG A 440 -17.42 1.84 10.22
C ARG A 440 -16.06 1.42 9.65
N ARG A 441 -15.96 0.17 9.19
CA ARG A 441 -14.71 -0.40 8.64
C ARG A 441 -15.00 -1.43 7.56
N TRP A 442 -13.97 -1.77 6.79
CA TRP A 442 -14.02 -2.90 5.87
C TRP A 442 -13.83 -4.22 6.62
N VAL A 443 -14.63 -5.22 6.24
CA VAL A 443 -14.54 -6.61 6.70
C VAL A 443 -14.46 -7.54 5.49
N GLY A 444 -13.92 -8.73 5.66
CA GLY A 444 -13.71 -9.71 4.59
C GLY A 444 -13.43 -11.12 5.13
N GLY A 445 -12.71 -11.92 4.36
CA GLY A 445 -12.25 -13.24 4.78
C GLY A 445 -13.32 -14.34 4.74
N GLY A 446 -14.47 -14.09 4.10
CA GLY A 446 -15.52 -15.09 3.91
C GLY A 446 -15.10 -16.21 2.96
N GLU A 447 -14.40 -15.90 1.87
CA GLU A 447 -13.84 -16.89 0.95
C GLU A 447 -12.65 -17.64 1.57
N LYS A 448 -11.79 -16.96 2.35
CA LYS A 448 -10.77 -17.63 3.19
C LYS A 448 -11.41 -18.65 4.14
N TYR A 449 -12.47 -18.23 4.84
CA TYR A 449 -13.21 -19.11 5.74
C TYR A 449 -13.83 -20.30 4.99
N ARG A 450 -14.45 -20.08 3.83
CA ARG A 450 -15.01 -21.17 3.00
C ARG A 450 -13.95 -22.14 2.51
N LEU A 451 -12.79 -21.63 2.11
CA LEU A 451 -11.66 -22.46 1.67
C LEU A 451 -11.20 -23.41 2.78
N VAL A 452 -11.21 -22.91 4.02
CA VAL A 452 -10.86 -23.67 5.24
C VAL A 452 -11.96 -24.67 5.64
N THR A 453 -13.25 -24.31 5.59
CA THR A 453 -14.35 -25.17 6.11
C THR A 453 -14.91 -26.18 5.12
N ASN A 454 -14.90 -25.90 3.81
CA ASN A 454 -15.59 -26.72 2.81
C ASN A 454 -14.69 -27.78 2.14
N GLY A 455 -13.60 -28.18 2.80
CA GLY A 455 -12.73 -29.27 2.34
C GLY A 455 -12.13 -29.01 0.96
N HIS A 456 -11.52 -27.84 0.74
CA HIS A 456 -10.93 -27.38 -0.54
C HIS A 456 -11.93 -26.96 -1.63
N GLY A 457 -13.23 -27.08 -1.39
CA GLY A 457 -14.27 -26.62 -2.31
C GLY A 457 -14.61 -25.14 -2.09
N ILE A 458 -14.13 -24.25 -2.96
CA ILE A 458 -14.69 -22.90 -3.04
C ILE A 458 -16.08 -23.01 -3.68
N LYS A 459 -17.09 -22.27 -3.18
CA LYS A 459 -18.46 -22.28 -3.75
C LYS A 459 -18.47 -22.02 -5.26
N ILE A 460 -17.44 -21.33 -5.73
CA ILE A 460 -17.22 -20.89 -7.10
C ILE A 460 -16.45 -21.92 -7.96
N LEU A 461 -15.77 -22.89 -7.33
CA LEU A 461 -15.09 -24.00 -7.99
C LEU A 461 -16.02 -25.19 -8.27
N GLY A 462 -17.28 -25.15 -7.81
CA GLY A 462 -18.02 -26.40 -7.57
C GLY A 462 -17.24 -27.27 -6.58
N LYS A 463 -17.58 -28.54 -6.40
CA LYS A 463 -16.85 -29.43 -5.46
C LYS A 463 -15.42 -29.80 -5.91
N SER A 464 -14.74 -28.99 -6.73
CA SER A 464 -13.39 -29.31 -7.22
C SER A 464 -12.30 -28.85 -6.25
N THR A 465 -11.41 -29.78 -5.92
CA THR A 465 -10.23 -29.58 -5.08
C THR A 465 -9.15 -28.83 -5.85
N ILE A 466 -8.42 -27.95 -5.18
CA ILE A 466 -7.22 -27.31 -5.75
C ILE A 466 -6.07 -28.32 -5.67
N GLU A 467 -5.56 -28.74 -6.81
CA GLU A 467 -4.41 -29.65 -6.94
C GLU A 467 -3.29 -28.99 -7.73
N PHE A 468 -2.04 -29.35 -7.43
CA PHE A 468 -0.84 -28.87 -8.11
C PHE A 468 -0.26 -29.96 -9.01
N SER A 469 -0.03 -29.63 -10.27
CA SER A 469 0.42 -30.58 -11.29
C SER A 469 1.82 -31.08 -11.00
N ASN A 470 1.95 -32.40 -10.88
CA ASN A 470 3.21 -33.10 -10.57
C ASN A 470 3.89 -32.58 -9.27
N ASN A 471 3.12 -32.09 -8.30
CA ASN A 471 3.65 -31.59 -7.03
C ASN A 471 2.74 -31.99 -5.86
N SER A 472 2.76 -33.27 -5.50
CA SER A 472 1.97 -33.80 -4.38
C SER A 472 2.43 -33.26 -3.04
N ALA A 473 3.74 -32.99 -2.85
CA ALA A 473 4.25 -32.36 -1.63
C ALA A 473 3.61 -30.98 -1.36
N ALA A 474 3.52 -30.13 -2.38
CA ALA A 474 2.82 -28.85 -2.29
C ALA A 474 1.32 -29.04 -2.00
N GLY A 475 0.68 -30.02 -2.64
CA GLY A 475 -0.72 -30.38 -2.39
C GLY A 475 -0.98 -30.76 -0.94
N SER A 476 -0.20 -31.69 -0.40
CA SER A 476 -0.30 -32.13 1.00
C SER A 476 -0.03 -31.00 1.99
N CYS A 477 0.99 -30.17 1.74
CA CYS A 477 1.28 -28.98 2.55
C CYS A 477 0.10 -28.01 2.56
N PHE A 478 -0.42 -27.65 1.38
CA PHE A 478 -1.57 -26.77 1.21
C PHE A 478 -2.78 -27.28 1.98
N THR A 479 -3.12 -28.56 1.82
CA THR A 479 -4.25 -29.20 2.50
C THR A 479 -4.09 -29.18 4.02
N ARG A 480 -2.91 -29.56 4.52
CA ARG A 480 -2.69 -29.64 5.97
C ARG A 480 -2.75 -28.26 6.63
N LEU A 481 -2.18 -27.23 6.00
CA LEU A 481 -2.23 -25.86 6.50
C LEU A 481 -3.65 -25.29 6.57
N LEU A 482 -4.50 -25.58 5.59
CA LEU A 482 -5.91 -25.17 5.64
C LEU A 482 -6.70 -25.94 6.71
N ALA A 483 -6.48 -27.26 6.82
CA ALA A 483 -7.10 -28.07 7.86
C ALA A 483 -6.74 -27.59 9.26
N GLU A 484 -5.47 -27.21 9.46
CA GLU A 484 -4.97 -26.66 10.71
C GLU A 484 -5.71 -25.39 11.16
N ILE A 485 -5.94 -24.43 10.24
CA ILE A 485 -6.73 -23.23 10.56
C ILE A 485 -8.16 -23.62 10.97
N ASN A 486 -8.76 -24.60 10.29
CA ASN A 486 -10.11 -25.07 10.60
C ASN A 486 -10.18 -25.69 12.00
N GLU A 487 -9.26 -26.61 12.29
CA GLU A 487 -9.20 -27.36 13.55
C GLU A 487 -8.95 -26.41 14.74
N LEU A 488 -8.00 -25.48 14.62
CA LEU A 488 -7.72 -24.48 15.66
C LEU A 488 -8.91 -23.55 15.91
N LYS A 489 -9.59 -23.14 14.83
CA LYS A 489 -10.74 -22.26 14.95
C LYS A 489 -11.91 -22.97 15.64
N ASN A 490 -12.24 -24.18 15.21
CA ASN A 490 -13.34 -24.95 15.82
C ASN A 490 -13.06 -25.21 17.30
N ALA A 491 -11.82 -25.54 17.66
CA ALA A 491 -11.45 -25.74 19.06
C ALA A 491 -11.71 -24.46 19.88
N ARG A 492 -11.26 -23.29 19.39
CA ARG A 492 -11.46 -22.01 20.07
C ARG A 492 -12.92 -21.54 20.14
N ASP A 493 -13.74 -21.95 19.18
CA ASP A 493 -15.18 -21.67 19.20
C ASP A 493 -15.91 -22.57 20.22
N GLU A 494 -15.34 -23.73 20.57
CA GLU A 494 -15.89 -24.68 21.55
C GLU A 494 -15.42 -24.41 22.98
N ASP A 495 -14.16 -24.02 23.17
CA ASP A 495 -13.55 -23.76 24.49
C ASP A 495 -12.54 -22.60 24.42
N ASP A 496 -12.67 -21.63 25.33
CA ASP A 496 -11.77 -20.47 25.42
C ASP A 496 -10.39 -20.84 26.00
N GLU A 497 -10.25 -22.00 26.68
CA GLU A 497 -9.00 -22.50 27.30
C GLU A 497 -8.35 -23.67 26.53
N VAL A 498 -8.57 -23.76 25.21
CA VAL A 498 -7.98 -24.82 24.38
C VAL A 498 -6.46 -24.90 24.55
N ASP A 499 -5.97 -26.10 24.83
CA ASP A 499 -4.56 -26.42 24.72
C ASP A 499 -4.12 -26.38 23.25
N THR A 500 -3.75 -25.18 22.81
CA THR A 500 -3.20 -24.93 21.48
C THR A 500 -1.85 -25.62 21.28
N SER A 501 -1.24 -26.19 22.32
CA SER A 501 0.05 -26.85 22.18
C SER A 501 -0.01 -27.93 21.12
N THR A 502 -1.09 -28.70 20.96
CA THR A 502 -1.17 -29.83 20.02
C THR A 502 -1.17 -29.47 18.53
N TYR A 503 -1.34 -28.19 18.20
CA TYR A 503 -1.58 -27.68 16.85
C TYR A 503 -0.29 -27.18 16.17
N ILE A 504 -0.22 -27.22 14.84
CA ILE A 504 0.90 -26.68 14.06
C ILE A 504 1.06 -25.18 14.33
N LEU A 505 -0.03 -24.40 14.31
CA LEU A 505 0.03 -22.96 14.62
C LEU A 505 -0.09 -22.68 16.12
N GLY A 506 0.09 -23.69 16.96
CA GLY A 506 0.13 -23.54 18.41
C GLY A 506 1.32 -22.69 18.89
N ASN A 507 2.45 -22.76 18.18
CA ASN A 507 3.62 -21.91 18.36
C ASN A 507 4.56 -22.01 17.16
N HIS A 508 5.59 -21.14 17.10
CA HIS A 508 6.56 -21.17 16.01
C HIS A 508 7.31 -22.47 15.86
N ASP A 509 7.76 -23.10 16.95
CA ASP A 509 8.64 -24.27 16.86
C ASP A 509 7.90 -25.47 16.23
N ARG A 510 6.60 -25.61 16.49
CA ARG A 510 5.75 -26.60 15.82
C ARG A 510 5.51 -26.29 14.35
N PHE A 511 5.29 -25.02 14.02
CA PHE A 511 5.16 -24.62 12.63
C PHE A 511 6.47 -24.84 11.85
N ILE A 512 7.61 -24.48 12.44
CA ILE A 512 8.94 -24.76 11.86
C ILE A 512 9.15 -26.26 11.68
N ALA A 513 8.83 -27.08 12.69
CA ALA A 513 8.96 -28.53 12.60
C ALA A 513 8.06 -29.14 11.51
N PHE A 514 6.85 -28.61 11.32
CA PHE A 514 5.99 -29.00 10.21
C PHE A 514 6.62 -28.64 8.85
N LEU A 515 7.17 -27.43 8.71
CA LEU A 515 7.87 -27.04 7.48
C LEU A 515 9.10 -27.91 7.23
N ASP A 516 9.85 -28.30 8.27
CA ASP A 516 10.97 -29.26 8.14
C ASP A 516 10.52 -30.61 7.59
N GLN A 517 9.40 -31.15 8.09
CA GLN A 517 8.81 -32.39 7.57
C GLN A 517 8.38 -32.26 6.11
N VAL A 518 7.74 -31.14 5.76
CA VAL A 518 7.33 -30.83 4.39
C VAL A 518 8.53 -30.73 3.47
N ILE A 519 9.60 -30.03 3.88
CA ILE A 519 10.84 -29.88 3.10
C ILE A 519 11.55 -31.23 2.91
N ALA A 520 11.54 -32.10 3.92
CA ALA A 520 12.18 -33.41 3.89
C ALA A 520 11.42 -34.46 3.04
N SER A 521 10.22 -34.14 2.57
CA SER A 521 9.43 -35.05 1.72
C SER A 521 10.17 -35.41 0.43
N SER A 522 10.09 -36.68 0.03
CA SER A 522 10.58 -37.17 -1.27
C SER A 522 9.65 -36.83 -2.43
N ASP A 523 8.47 -36.26 -2.16
CA ASP A 523 7.41 -36.06 -3.14
C ASP A 523 7.53 -34.74 -3.92
N TRP A 524 8.60 -33.97 -3.66
CA TRP A 524 8.90 -32.76 -4.43
C TRP A 524 9.38 -33.14 -5.85
N PRO A 525 8.91 -32.44 -6.90
CA PRO A 525 9.39 -32.65 -8.25
C PRO A 525 10.88 -32.27 -8.38
N THR A 526 11.55 -32.79 -9.40
CA THR A 526 12.92 -32.36 -9.74
C THR A 526 12.89 -31.38 -10.91
N ASN A 527 13.81 -30.44 -10.94
CA ASN A 527 13.93 -29.43 -12.01
C ASN A 527 12.66 -28.56 -12.20
N ASP A 528 11.79 -28.44 -11.19
CA ASP A 528 10.66 -27.53 -11.28
C ASP A 528 11.13 -26.09 -11.10
N VAL A 529 10.50 -25.19 -11.86
CA VAL A 529 10.76 -23.75 -11.80
C VAL A 529 9.49 -23.03 -11.38
N LEU A 530 9.64 -22.00 -10.55
CA LEU A 530 8.53 -21.13 -10.19
C LEU A 530 8.18 -20.26 -11.41
N VAL A 531 6.91 -20.26 -11.82
CA VAL A 531 6.45 -19.48 -12.97
C VAL A 531 5.24 -18.70 -12.55
N ASP A 532 5.28 -17.37 -12.71
CA ASP A 532 4.11 -16.53 -12.43
C ASP A 532 2.96 -16.93 -13.35
N GLN A 533 1.93 -17.54 -12.77
CA GLN A 533 0.72 -17.95 -13.48
C GLN A 533 -0.24 -16.77 -13.69
N CYS A 534 0.14 -15.54 -13.32
CA CYS A 534 -0.65 -14.32 -13.46
C CYS A 534 0.21 -13.10 -13.93
N PRO A 535 0.87 -13.17 -15.11
CA PRO A 535 1.82 -12.14 -15.54
C PRO A 535 1.17 -10.78 -15.88
N ASP A 536 -0.06 -10.78 -16.40
CA ASP A 536 -0.76 -9.55 -16.83
C ASP A 536 -1.52 -8.83 -15.70
N GLY A 537 -1.45 -9.34 -14.47
CA GLY A 537 -2.32 -8.93 -13.37
C GLY A 537 -1.60 -8.11 -12.32
N ARG A 538 -1.96 -6.82 -12.21
CA ARG A 538 -1.74 -5.95 -11.03
C ARG A 538 -2.46 -6.45 -9.77
N ALA A 539 -2.59 -7.76 -9.54
CA ALA A 539 -3.00 -8.33 -8.27
C ALA A 539 -1.77 -8.35 -7.34
N LEU A 540 -1.20 -7.16 -7.14
CA LEU A 540 -0.12 -6.96 -6.21
C LEU A 540 -0.78 -6.67 -4.85
N PRO A 541 -0.50 -7.48 -3.83
CA PRO A 541 -1.08 -7.31 -2.50
C PRO A 541 -0.63 -6.01 -1.80
N HIS A 542 0.18 -5.16 -2.44
CA HIS A 542 0.95 -4.06 -1.86
C HIS A 542 0.17 -2.85 -1.32
N SER A 543 -1.15 -2.95 -1.11
CA SER A 543 -1.87 -1.92 -0.38
C SER A 543 -1.88 -2.22 1.11
N SER A 544 -0.96 -1.57 1.84
CA SER A 544 -1.04 -1.42 3.30
C SER A 544 -2.46 -1.01 3.71
N VAL A 545 -2.98 -1.46 4.87
CA VAL A 545 -4.37 -1.23 5.32
C VAL A 545 -4.87 0.21 5.10
N ASN A 546 -4.01 1.21 5.27
CA ASN A 546 -4.38 2.61 5.07
C ASN A 546 -4.67 2.96 3.61
N GLN A 547 -3.95 2.36 2.65
CA GLN A 547 -4.17 2.56 1.21
C GLN A 547 -5.37 1.74 0.70
N SER A 548 -5.53 0.50 1.14
CA SER A 548 -6.70 -0.31 0.75
C SER A 548 -7.98 0.26 1.35
N GLN A 549 -7.96 0.73 2.60
CA GLN A 549 -9.11 1.39 3.21
C GLN A 549 -9.37 2.78 2.61
N SER A 550 -8.35 3.60 2.29
CA SER A 550 -8.58 4.91 1.66
C SER A 550 -9.11 4.76 0.23
N HIS A 551 -8.54 3.83 -0.56
CA HIS A 551 -8.99 3.54 -1.92
C HIS A 551 -10.41 2.95 -1.91
N LYS A 552 -10.70 1.98 -1.04
CA LYS A 552 -12.04 1.40 -0.91
C LYS A 552 -13.04 2.44 -0.33
N GLN A 553 -12.63 3.33 0.58
CA GLN A 553 -13.45 4.47 1.05
C GLN A 553 -13.75 5.48 -0.06
N GLN A 554 -12.79 5.79 -0.95
CA GLN A 554 -13.01 6.64 -2.12
C GLN A 554 -14.01 5.99 -3.09
N VAL A 555 -13.85 4.69 -3.37
CA VAL A 555 -14.78 3.93 -4.23
C VAL A 555 -16.19 3.85 -3.63
N HIS A 556 -16.32 3.68 -2.30
CA HIS A 556 -17.61 3.69 -1.61
C HIS A 556 -18.26 5.08 -1.62
N LYS A 557 -17.50 6.16 -1.34
CA LYS A 557 -18.00 7.53 -1.48
C LYS A 557 -18.48 7.80 -2.90
N SER A 558 -17.74 7.37 -3.92
CA SER A 558 -18.18 7.47 -5.32
C SER A 558 -19.43 6.65 -5.62
N ARG A 559 -19.63 5.48 -4.99
CA ARG A 559 -20.85 4.66 -5.13
C ARG A 559 -22.05 5.28 -4.41
N GLU A 560 -21.89 5.79 -3.19
CA GLU A 560 -22.93 6.53 -2.47
C GLU A 560 -23.33 7.80 -3.21
N LEU A 561 -22.35 8.53 -3.78
CA LEU A 561 -22.59 9.68 -4.65
C LEU A 561 -23.40 9.26 -5.90
N LYS A 562 -23.06 8.14 -6.54
CA LYS A 562 -23.85 7.59 -7.66
C LYS A 562 -25.27 7.15 -7.26
N LEU A 563 -25.45 6.58 -6.08
CA LEU A 563 -26.78 6.18 -5.57
C LEU A 563 -27.63 7.40 -5.17
N ALA A 564 -26.99 8.43 -4.62
CA ALA A 564 -27.62 9.72 -4.35
C ALA A 564 -28.00 10.44 -5.65
N GLN A 565 -27.17 10.34 -6.71
CA GLN A 565 -27.47 10.84 -8.06
C GLN A 565 -28.70 10.15 -8.68
N VAL A 566 -28.81 8.82 -8.56
CA VAL A 566 -29.98 8.08 -9.06
C VAL A 566 -31.24 8.47 -8.29
N SER A 567 -31.13 8.64 -6.97
CA SER A 567 -32.26 9.07 -6.13
C SER A 567 -32.70 10.52 -6.40
N GLN A 568 -31.77 11.44 -6.69
CA GLN A 568 -32.09 12.82 -7.09
C GLN A 568 -32.65 12.90 -8.51
N SER A 569 -32.13 12.09 -9.44
CA SER A 569 -32.67 11.97 -10.81
C SER A 569 -34.11 11.47 -10.81
N MET A 570 -34.43 10.47 -9.97
CA MET A 570 -35.79 9.96 -9.83
C MET A 570 -36.75 11.02 -9.24
N ARG A 571 -36.27 11.84 -8.28
CA ARG A 571 -37.05 12.95 -7.73
C ARG A 571 -37.27 14.08 -8.74
N ALA A 572 -36.30 14.34 -9.62
CA ALA A 572 -36.42 15.34 -10.68
C ALA A 572 -37.37 14.90 -11.81
N SER A 573 -37.44 13.59 -12.12
CA SER A 573 -38.40 13.05 -13.09
C SER A 573 -39.84 13.03 -12.57
N SER A 574 -40.06 12.92 -11.25
CA SER A 574 -41.39 13.01 -10.65
C SER A 574 -41.92 14.45 -10.48
N GLY A 575 -41.09 15.47 -10.71
CA GLY A 575 -41.47 16.89 -10.56
C GLY A 575 -41.85 17.61 -11.86
N ARG A 576 -41.72 16.96 -13.03
CA ARG A 576 -42.14 17.52 -14.33
C ARG A 576 -43.44 16.88 -14.79
N GLY A 577 -44.52 17.22 -14.10
CA GLY A 577 -45.83 16.68 -14.42
C GLY A 577 -46.95 17.59 -13.93
N GLN A 578 -46.92 18.88 -14.27
CA GLN A 578 -48.11 19.73 -14.44
C GLN A 578 -47.72 21.16 -14.83
N ILE A 579 -48.67 21.84 -15.47
CA ILE A 579 -48.66 23.21 -15.99
C ILE A 579 -48.28 23.32 -17.46
N ARG A 580 -49.30 23.22 -18.32
CA ARG A 580 -49.64 24.26 -19.31
C ARG A 580 -51.10 24.15 -19.74
N SER A 581 -51.81 25.26 -19.51
CA SER A 581 -53.16 25.61 -19.94
C SER A 581 -53.18 26.13 -21.38
N GLY A 582 -54.34 26.04 -22.05
CA GLY A 582 -54.78 27.04 -23.03
C GLY A 582 -55.16 26.56 -24.42
N GLU A 583 -56.47 26.31 -24.58
CA GLU A 583 -57.36 26.78 -25.67
C GLU A 583 -57.45 26.11 -27.06
N ASP A 584 -58.73 25.86 -27.38
CA ASP A 584 -59.46 25.86 -28.66
C ASP A 584 -59.29 24.72 -29.69
N ALA A 585 -60.34 23.88 -29.77
CA ALA A 585 -61.13 23.72 -31.00
C ALA A 585 -62.43 22.93 -30.72
N ASP A 586 -63.55 23.54 -31.11
CA ASP A 586 -64.90 22.99 -31.19
C ASP A 586 -64.96 21.61 -31.87
N LEU A 587 -65.89 20.77 -31.42
CA LEU A 587 -66.81 19.97 -32.25
C LEU A 587 -67.85 19.28 -31.34
N ASP A 588 -68.94 20.00 -31.12
CA ASP A 588 -70.32 19.57 -31.40
C ASP A 588 -70.60 18.06 -31.47
N SER A 589 -71.20 17.50 -30.41
CA SER A 589 -72.38 16.64 -30.53
C SER A 589 -73.08 16.44 -29.18
N ASP A 590 -74.27 17.02 -29.13
CA ASP A 590 -75.39 16.99 -28.18
C ASP A 590 -75.73 15.63 -27.50
N PRO A 591 -76.63 15.59 -26.49
CA PRO A 591 -76.44 14.84 -25.28
C PRO A 591 -77.58 13.80 -25.16
N ARG A 592 -77.55 12.95 -24.13
CA ARG A 592 -78.78 12.27 -23.70
C ARG A 592 -78.76 12.02 -22.19
N PRO A 593 -79.49 12.84 -21.42
CA PRO A 593 -80.13 12.44 -20.18
C PRO A 593 -81.67 12.47 -20.38
N PRO A 594 -82.48 12.41 -19.30
CA PRO A 594 -83.03 11.22 -18.64
C PRO A 594 -84.52 10.99 -19.01
N GLN A 595 -85.06 9.79 -18.75
CA GLN A 595 -86.52 9.62 -18.67
C GLN A 595 -86.94 8.99 -17.34
N ARG A 596 -87.68 9.82 -16.60
CA ARG A 596 -88.50 9.53 -15.43
C ARG A 596 -89.73 8.71 -15.81
N SER A 597 -90.31 8.12 -14.78
CA SER A 597 -91.74 7.88 -14.61
C SER A 597 -92.64 8.83 -15.42
N ARG A 598 -93.64 8.20 -16.05
CA ARG A 598 -94.72 8.78 -16.87
C ARG A 598 -95.64 9.75 -16.11
N SER A 599 -96.05 10.80 -16.79
CA SER A 599 -97.44 11.29 -16.80
C SER A 599 -97.69 12.15 -18.06
N SER A 600 -98.75 11.74 -18.78
CA SER A 600 -99.56 12.45 -19.81
C SER A 600 -98.88 13.07 -21.01
#